data_AF-A0A542DIU2-F1
#
_entry.id   AF-A0A542DIU2-F1
#
_cell.length_a   1.000
_cell.length_b   1.000
_cell.length_c   1.000
_cell.angle_alpha   90.00
_cell.angle_beta   90.00
_cell.angle_gamma   90.00
#
_symmetry.space_group_name_H-M   'P 1'
#
loop_
_entity.id
_entity.type
_entity.pdbx_description
1 polymer ?
#
loop_
_entity_poly.entity_id
_entity_poly.type
_entity_poly.pdbx_seq_one_letter_code
_entity_poly.pdbx_strand_id
1 'polypeptide(L)'
;MRSRRRRTTVLSCLLVAGFAGGLLSGGAVYAVGGGPAPEGEYGFVAEIYIQQRECSAALVDVEWLVTASSCFAEDPGEGFPIPPGVPGEPVTAVVGGAYSGRGEGRVRSVVELVPREDRDLVLARLDEPVLDVTPVPISTMPAGQDEVLNVVGYGRTAEVWQPDELNISTFSVAGVNPSTIDLQPAAEDAALCKGDAGGPAVREVEGRLELVGIHSRSWQHGCLGVEETRTGAVDTRVDDLTGWLDRSPLQQRVDTDPALEAEIGTPVGSEVVEWPYRYREFERGRLYWSADTEVTAFIRGPILDRYLALGGHGRFGAPTIDEVATPDGVARYNHFSKNASIYWTPDTGAHGVWGEIRKKWAALDWERGPMGYPTTDEVATPDGVARYNHFTKNASIYWTPDTGAHGVWGEIRKKWAALDWERGPMGYPTTDEVATPDGVARYNHFTKNASIYWTPDTGAHGVWGEIRKKWAALDWERGPMGYPTTDETKTPDGVGRYNHFTKGGSIYWSPGNGAHEIYGLIKKRWASLGWEKSYLGYPTSGEYSVPGGRRNNFEHGYIRWTRSTNTVIDRPY
;
A
#
# COMPACT_ATOMS: atom_id res chain seq x y z
N MET A 1 38.10 -67.55 43.25
CA MET A 1 36.75 -67.91 42.74
C MET A 1 36.64 -67.48 41.27
N ARG A 2 35.81 -68.19 40.47
CA ARG A 2 35.45 -67.97 39.04
C ARG A 2 36.34 -67.01 38.23
N SER A 3 37.43 -67.47 37.60
CA SER A 3 37.54 -68.21 36.31
C SER A 3 37.63 -67.27 35.09
N ARG A 4 38.82 -67.10 34.47
CA ARG A 4 39.36 -67.90 33.32
C ARG A 4 38.55 -67.66 32.02
N ARG A 5 39.15 -67.39 30.85
CA ARG A 5 40.42 -67.92 30.30
C ARG A 5 41.02 -67.02 29.19
N ARG A 6 42.35 -67.04 29.04
CA ARG A 6 43.10 -66.68 27.81
C ARG A 6 43.08 -67.87 26.82
N ARG A 7 43.31 -67.65 25.51
CA ARG A 7 44.54 -68.02 24.74
C ARG A 7 44.35 -68.30 23.22
N THR A 8 45.33 -67.82 22.43
CA THR A 8 45.97 -68.39 21.20
C THR A 8 45.13 -68.76 19.97
N THR A 9 45.36 -68.17 18.78
CA THR A 9 46.44 -68.41 17.77
C THR A 9 46.14 -69.57 16.81
N VAL A 10 46.31 -69.36 15.49
CA VAL A 10 47.08 -70.23 14.56
C VAL A 10 47.03 -69.68 13.12
N LEU A 11 48.18 -69.71 12.45
CA LEU A 11 48.43 -69.45 11.03
C LEU A 11 48.17 -70.73 10.21
N SER A 12 47.69 -70.66 8.96
CA SER A 12 48.13 -71.57 7.88
C SER A 12 47.63 -71.15 6.49
N CYS A 13 48.48 -71.39 5.49
CA CYS A 13 48.31 -71.00 4.10
C CYS A 13 47.49 -72.01 3.28
N LEU A 14 46.97 -71.56 2.13
CA LEU A 14 46.81 -72.42 0.95
C LEU A 14 47.17 -71.64 -0.31
N LEU A 15 48.13 -72.15 -1.07
CA LEU A 15 48.54 -71.64 -2.39
C LEU A 15 47.67 -72.26 -3.48
N VAL A 16 47.22 -71.44 -4.44
CA VAL A 16 46.91 -71.86 -5.81
C VAL A 16 47.53 -70.82 -6.75
N ALA A 17 48.12 -71.29 -7.85
CA ALA A 17 49.02 -70.50 -8.69
C ALA A 17 48.38 -70.01 -9.99
N GLY A 18 48.87 -68.85 -10.47
CA GLY A 18 49.00 -68.54 -11.89
C GLY A 18 47.79 -67.92 -12.60
N PHE A 19 47.88 -66.64 -12.96
CA PHE A 19 48.31 -66.27 -14.31
C PHE A 19 48.83 -64.82 -14.34
N ALA A 20 49.86 -64.55 -15.13
CA ALA A 20 50.36 -63.19 -15.33
C ALA A 20 49.57 -62.51 -16.45
N GLY A 21 48.89 -61.40 -16.12
CA GLY A 21 48.27 -60.49 -17.07
C GLY A 21 48.63 -59.07 -16.68
N GLY A 22 49.62 -58.48 -17.35
CA GLY A 22 50.02 -57.10 -17.12
C GLY A 22 48.95 -56.15 -17.64
N LEU A 23 48.09 -55.67 -16.76
CA LEU A 23 47.25 -54.50 -17.03
C LEU A 23 47.99 -53.28 -16.50
N LEU A 24 48.51 -52.48 -17.44
CA LEU A 24 48.82 -51.08 -17.17
C LEU A 24 47.52 -50.44 -16.67
N SER A 25 47.50 -49.98 -15.42
CA SER A 25 46.51 -49.03 -14.96
C SER A 25 46.77 -47.72 -15.71
N GLY A 26 46.16 -47.57 -16.88
CA GLY A 26 46.02 -46.27 -17.51
C GLY A 26 45.36 -45.36 -16.48
N GLY A 27 45.99 -44.22 -16.18
CA GLY A 27 45.36 -43.21 -15.37
C GLY A 27 44.01 -42.84 -16.00
N ALA A 28 42.99 -42.63 -15.17
CA ALA A 28 41.80 -41.94 -15.65
C ALA A 28 42.27 -40.59 -16.20
N VAL A 29 42.09 -40.38 -17.50
CA VAL A 29 42.28 -39.06 -18.10
C VAL A 29 41.17 -38.18 -17.53
N TYR A 30 41.54 -37.09 -16.87
CA TYR A 30 40.58 -36.18 -16.27
C TYR A 30 39.69 -35.58 -17.37
N ALA A 31 38.38 -35.52 -17.11
CA ALA A 31 37.48 -34.69 -17.88
C ALA A 31 37.83 -33.21 -17.63
N VAL A 32 37.67 -32.39 -18.66
CA VAL A 32 38.12 -30.99 -18.70
C VAL A 32 36.91 -30.06 -18.76
N GLY A 33 37.01 -28.84 -18.22
CA GLY A 33 35.98 -27.81 -18.33
C GLY A 33 35.14 -27.58 -17.07
N GLY A 34 35.76 -27.51 -15.90
CA GLY A 34 35.10 -27.18 -14.63
C GLY A 34 34.24 -28.31 -14.05
N GLY A 35 33.67 -28.04 -12.87
CA GLY A 35 32.76 -28.96 -12.18
C GLY A 35 31.37 -28.35 -11.97
N PRO A 36 30.36 -29.16 -11.59
CA PRO A 36 29.04 -28.63 -11.25
C PRO A 36 29.13 -27.71 -10.03
N ALA A 37 28.43 -26.57 -10.09
CA ALA A 37 28.39 -25.60 -9.02
C ALA A 37 27.67 -26.14 -7.77
N PRO A 38 28.11 -25.80 -6.54
CA PRO A 38 27.41 -26.18 -5.33
C PRO A 38 25.94 -25.73 -5.33
N GLU A 39 25.04 -26.66 -5.04
CA GLU A 39 23.59 -26.43 -5.05
C GLU A 39 23.20 -25.29 -4.09
N GLY A 40 22.55 -24.26 -4.63
CA GLY A 40 22.03 -23.12 -3.87
C GLY A 40 23.04 -22.00 -3.54
N GLU A 41 24.34 -22.18 -3.79
CA GLU A 41 25.36 -21.14 -3.49
C GLU A 41 25.34 -19.99 -4.52
N TYR A 42 25.10 -20.32 -5.79
CA TYR A 42 25.14 -19.40 -6.94
C TYR A 42 23.75 -19.08 -7.49
N GLY A 43 22.72 -19.04 -6.64
CA GLY A 43 21.33 -18.86 -7.06
C GLY A 43 21.00 -17.57 -7.82
N PHE A 44 21.87 -16.54 -7.75
CA PHE A 44 21.75 -15.32 -8.55
C PHE A 44 22.17 -15.49 -10.02
N VAL A 45 22.85 -16.58 -10.38
CA VAL A 45 23.23 -16.84 -11.77
C VAL A 45 21.98 -17.23 -12.55
N ALA A 46 21.82 -16.64 -13.73
CA ALA A 46 20.68 -16.83 -14.61
C ALA A 46 21.13 -17.27 -16.00
N GLU A 47 20.30 -18.06 -16.65
CA GLU A 47 20.46 -18.51 -18.03
C GLU A 47 19.56 -17.64 -18.93
N ILE A 48 20.09 -17.15 -20.05
CA ILE A 48 19.38 -16.29 -21.00
C ILE A 48 19.29 -17.00 -22.35
N TYR A 49 18.05 -17.22 -22.80
CA TYR A 49 17.71 -17.82 -24.09
C TYR A 49 17.29 -16.74 -25.09
N ILE A 50 17.99 -16.66 -26.22
CA ILE A 50 17.77 -15.70 -27.32
C ILE A 50 17.65 -16.50 -28.62
N GLN A 51 16.43 -16.88 -28.98
CA GLN A 51 16.09 -17.81 -30.08
C GLN A 51 16.76 -19.20 -30.00
N GLN A 52 17.99 -19.32 -30.49
CA GLN A 52 18.81 -20.54 -30.59
C GLN A 52 20.19 -20.33 -29.96
N ARG A 53 20.31 -19.28 -29.12
CA ARG A 53 21.53 -18.87 -28.44
C ARG A 53 21.27 -18.85 -26.95
N GLU A 54 22.25 -19.31 -26.20
CA GLU A 54 22.27 -19.29 -24.75
C GLU A 54 23.45 -18.44 -24.28
N CYS A 55 23.21 -17.69 -23.21
CA CYS A 55 24.19 -16.92 -22.47
C CYS A 55 23.92 -17.04 -20.97
N SER A 56 24.90 -16.68 -20.16
CA SER A 56 24.78 -16.59 -18.71
C SER A 56 24.56 -15.13 -18.28
N ALA A 57 24.14 -14.92 -17.04
CA ALA A 57 23.85 -13.61 -16.46
C ALA A 57 23.91 -13.67 -14.94
N ALA A 58 23.91 -12.50 -14.28
CA ALA A 58 23.81 -12.39 -12.83
C ALA A 58 22.68 -11.43 -12.41
N LEU A 59 21.84 -11.84 -11.47
CA LEU A 59 20.83 -11.00 -10.83
C LEU A 59 21.53 -9.99 -9.89
N VAL A 60 21.42 -8.70 -10.20
CA VAL A 60 22.03 -7.60 -9.41
C VAL A 60 20.98 -6.73 -8.70
N ASP A 61 19.74 -6.80 -9.14
CA ASP A 61 18.54 -6.33 -8.42
C ASP A 61 17.40 -7.32 -8.72
N VAL A 62 16.36 -7.37 -7.87
CA VAL A 62 15.22 -8.29 -8.05
C VAL A 62 14.52 -8.17 -9.41
N GLU A 63 14.66 -7.04 -10.11
CA GLU A 63 14.11 -6.80 -11.46
C GLU A 63 15.18 -6.73 -12.56
N TRP A 64 16.48 -6.84 -12.24
CA TRP A 64 17.57 -6.62 -13.21
C TRP A 64 18.65 -7.70 -13.18
N LEU A 65 18.90 -8.26 -14.36
CA LEU A 65 20.09 -9.03 -14.69
C LEU A 65 21.19 -8.11 -15.26
N VAL A 66 22.45 -8.45 -15.02
CA VAL A 66 23.60 -7.95 -15.78
C VAL A 66 24.22 -9.11 -16.58
N THR A 67 24.65 -8.84 -17.81
CA THR A 67 25.19 -9.84 -18.74
C THR A 67 25.99 -9.14 -19.85
N ALA A 68 26.58 -9.89 -20.77
CA ALA A 68 27.35 -9.36 -21.89
C ALA A 68 26.40 -8.77 -22.97
N SER A 69 26.74 -7.60 -23.49
CA SER A 69 25.94 -6.95 -24.55
C SER A 69 26.03 -7.74 -25.86
N SER A 70 27.15 -8.39 -26.13
CA SER A 70 27.41 -9.24 -27.30
C SER A 70 26.43 -10.43 -27.45
N CYS A 71 25.81 -10.89 -26.36
CA CYS A 71 24.77 -11.92 -26.38
C CYS A 71 23.54 -11.54 -27.22
N PHE A 72 23.22 -10.24 -27.27
CA PHE A 72 22.01 -9.71 -27.93
C PHE A 72 22.28 -9.13 -29.33
N ALA A 73 23.56 -9.03 -29.75
CA ALA A 73 23.91 -8.57 -31.10
C ALA A 73 23.38 -9.55 -32.17
N GLU A 74 23.16 -9.10 -33.41
CA GLU A 74 22.78 -10.02 -34.50
C GLU A 74 23.90 -11.04 -34.79
N ASP A 75 25.14 -10.56 -34.91
CA ASP A 75 26.35 -11.39 -34.86
C ASP A 75 27.10 -11.14 -33.54
N PRO A 76 27.17 -12.12 -32.62
CA PRO A 76 27.97 -12.01 -31.39
C PRO A 76 29.46 -11.75 -31.61
N GLY A 77 29.98 -12.00 -32.82
CA GLY A 77 31.35 -11.69 -33.22
C GLY A 77 31.60 -10.24 -33.62
N GLU A 78 30.56 -9.47 -33.97
CA GLU A 78 30.69 -8.03 -34.27
C GLU A 78 30.71 -7.15 -33.00
N GLY A 79 30.20 -7.67 -31.88
CA GLY A 79 30.38 -7.08 -30.55
C GLY A 79 29.32 -6.05 -30.14
N PHE A 80 29.70 -5.20 -29.17
CA PHE A 80 28.86 -4.21 -28.50
C PHE A 80 29.18 -2.78 -28.99
N PRO A 81 28.32 -1.77 -28.76
CA PRO A 81 27.02 -1.81 -28.08
C PRO A 81 25.86 -2.27 -28.98
N ILE A 82 24.85 -2.88 -28.36
CA ILE A 82 23.54 -3.14 -28.98
C ILE A 82 22.60 -1.92 -28.87
N PRO A 83 21.48 -1.88 -29.62
CA PRO A 83 20.44 -0.88 -29.41
C PRO A 83 19.80 -0.98 -28.00
N PRO A 84 19.53 0.14 -27.31
CA PRO A 84 18.79 0.16 -26.05
C PRO A 84 17.28 -0.01 -26.26
N GLY A 85 16.56 -0.39 -25.20
CA GLY A 85 15.10 -0.52 -25.18
C GLY A 85 14.63 -1.98 -25.21
N VAL A 86 13.44 -2.24 -25.76
CA VAL A 86 12.90 -3.61 -25.85
C VAL A 86 13.83 -4.48 -26.70
N PRO A 87 14.16 -5.73 -26.28
CA PRO A 87 14.92 -6.66 -27.10
C PRO A 87 14.35 -6.80 -28.52
N GLY A 88 15.22 -6.82 -29.54
CA GLY A 88 14.79 -6.99 -30.93
C GLY A 88 14.18 -8.36 -31.23
N GLU A 89 14.46 -9.34 -30.37
CA GLU A 89 13.95 -10.72 -30.42
C GLU A 89 13.42 -11.12 -29.03
N PRO A 90 12.44 -12.02 -28.91
CA PRO A 90 11.97 -12.49 -27.61
C PRO A 90 13.11 -13.16 -26.82
N VAL A 91 13.30 -12.71 -25.58
CA VAL A 91 14.34 -13.22 -24.68
C VAL A 91 13.71 -13.74 -23.39
N THR A 92 14.07 -14.96 -23.02
CA THR A 92 13.66 -15.61 -21.78
C THR A 92 14.86 -15.72 -20.86
N ALA A 93 14.71 -15.32 -19.60
CA ALA A 93 15.67 -15.57 -18.54
C ALA A 93 15.15 -16.64 -17.56
N VAL A 94 16.05 -17.47 -17.03
CA VAL A 94 15.75 -18.47 -16.00
C VAL A 94 16.69 -18.23 -14.82
N VAL A 95 16.14 -17.82 -13.68
CA VAL A 95 16.92 -17.35 -12.52
C VAL A 95 16.84 -18.35 -11.37
N GLY A 96 17.98 -18.72 -10.78
CA GLY A 96 18.03 -19.52 -9.55
C GLY A 96 17.54 -20.97 -9.67
N GLY A 97 17.72 -21.59 -10.83
CA GLY A 97 17.69 -23.05 -10.96
C GLY A 97 19.13 -23.59 -10.96
N ALA A 98 19.41 -24.68 -10.25
CA ALA A 98 20.70 -25.37 -10.40
C ALA A 98 20.81 -26.09 -11.76
N TYR A 99 19.66 -26.33 -12.40
CA TYR A 99 19.51 -27.08 -13.63
C TYR A 99 18.84 -26.24 -14.74
N SER A 100 19.43 -26.24 -15.94
CA SER A 100 18.87 -25.62 -17.14
C SER A 100 17.61 -26.37 -17.61
N GLY A 101 16.68 -25.66 -18.27
CA GLY A 101 15.50 -26.27 -18.94
C GLY A 101 14.47 -27.04 -18.09
N ARG A 102 14.73 -27.34 -16.80
CA ARG A 102 13.88 -28.24 -15.97
C ARG A 102 12.75 -27.58 -15.19
N GLY A 103 12.61 -26.25 -15.28
CA GLY A 103 11.54 -25.50 -14.62
C GLY A 103 11.72 -25.30 -13.11
N GLU A 104 12.92 -25.54 -12.59
CA GLU A 104 13.28 -25.28 -11.18
C GLU A 104 13.70 -23.81 -10.94
N GLY A 105 14.09 -23.09 -12.00
CA GLY A 105 14.36 -21.65 -12.00
C GLY A 105 13.13 -20.80 -12.33
N ARG A 106 13.21 -19.50 -12.02
CA ARG A 106 12.12 -18.53 -12.20
C ARG A 106 12.22 -18.02 -13.64
N VAL A 107 11.29 -18.48 -14.48
CA VAL A 107 11.19 -18.05 -15.87
C VAL A 107 10.63 -16.63 -15.93
N ARG A 108 11.30 -15.76 -16.69
CA ARG A 108 10.98 -14.34 -16.89
C ARG A 108 11.22 -13.93 -18.34
N SER A 109 10.46 -12.97 -18.83
CA SER A 109 10.74 -12.30 -20.10
C SER A 109 11.68 -11.12 -19.84
N VAL A 110 12.66 -10.87 -20.72
CA VAL A 110 13.40 -9.60 -20.69
C VAL A 110 12.60 -8.57 -21.49
N VAL A 111 12.30 -7.43 -20.87
CA VAL A 111 11.44 -6.37 -21.45
C VAL A 111 12.19 -5.10 -21.83
N GLU A 112 13.41 -4.92 -21.32
CA GLU A 112 14.20 -3.71 -21.51
C GLU A 112 15.70 -4.01 -21.40
N LEU A 113 16.49 -3.42 -22.30
CA LEU A 113 17.95 -3.49 -22.36
C LEU A 113 18.53 -2.09 -22.18
N VAL A 114 19.44 -1.96 -21.21
CA VAL A 114 20.23 -0.75 -20.97
C VAL A 114 21.71 -1.13 -21.15
N PRO A 115 22.28 -0.95 -22.36
CA PRO A 115 23.67 -1.30 -22.66
C PRO A 115 24.66 -0.22 -22.21
N ARG A 116 25.92 -0.62 -22.00
CA ARG A 116 27.08 0.29 -21.94
C ARG A 116 27.59 0.58 -23.34
N GLU A 117 28.10 1.79 -23.56
CA GLU A 117 28.77 2.18 -24.81
C GLU A 117 30.28 1.90 -24.79
N ASP A 118 30.90 1.80 -23.61
CA ASP A 118 32.36 1.70 -23.41
C ASP A 118 32.88 0.27 -23.18
N ARG A 119 31.99 -0.71 -22.92
CA ARG A 119 32.36 -2.09 -22.60
C ARG A 119 31.23 -3.08 -22.84
N ASP A 120 31.57 -4.37 -22.93
CA ASP A 120 30.64 -5.45 -23.24
C ASP A 120 29.74 -5.78 -22.03
N LEU A 121 28.71 -4.96 -21.83
CA LEU A 121 27.82 -5.04 -20.68
C LEU A 121 26.43 -4.50 -21.01
N VAL A 122 25.40 -5.22 -20.57
CA VAL A 122 24.01 -4.77 -20.64
C VAL A 122 23.28 -5.15 -19.35
N LEU A 123 22.43 -4.24 -18.89
CA LEU A 123 21.40 -4.52 -17.90
C LEU A 123 20.11 -4.94 -18.61
N ALA A 124 19.56 -6.07 -18.22
CA ALA A 124 18.34 -6.65 -18.78
C ALA A 124 17.24 -6.67 -17.71
N ARG A 125 16.18 -5.89 -17.92
CA ARG A 125 15.03 -5.82 -16.99
C ARG A 125 14.08 -6.97 -17.22
N LEU A 126 13.65 -7.59 -16.13
CA LEU A 126 12.66 -8.66 -16.11
C LEU A 126 11.22 -8.10 -16.17
N ASP A 127 10.29 -8.87 -16.71
CA ASP A 127 8.85 -8.57 -16.73
C ASP A 127 8.21 -8.59 -15.33
N GLU A 128 8.66 -9.49 -14.47
CA GLU A 128 8.28 -9.61 -13.06
C GLU A 128 9.51 -9.80 -12.18
N PRO A 129 9.51 -9.31 -10.92
CA PRO A 129 10.64 -9.49 -10.01
C PRO A 129 10.88 -10.96 -9.62
N VAL A 130 12.11 -11.26 -9.23
CA VAL A 130 12.51 -12.52 -8.58
C VAL A 130 12.82 -12.21 -7.12
N LEU A 131 11.89 -12.56 -6.22
CA LEU A 131 11.90 -12.14 -4.82
C LEU A 131 12.49 -13.17 -3.84
N ASP A 132 12.66 -14.41 -4.29
CA ASP A 132 13.15 -15.55 -3.51
C ASP A 132 14.59 -15.95 -3.85
N VAL A 133 15.25 -15.18 -4.74
CA VAL A 133 16.67 -15.24 -5.03
C VAL A 133 17.31 -13.96 -4.50
N THR A 134 18.41 -14.07 -3.76
CA THR A 134 19.19 -12.89 -3.31
C THR A 134 20.10 -12.43 -4.45
N PRO A 135 19.99 -11.17 -4.93
CA PRO A 135 20.90 -10.64 -5.95
C PRO A 135 22.35 -10.59 -5.45
N VAL A 136 23.32 -10.74 -6.36
CA VAL A 136 24.74 -10.62 -6.02
C VAL A 136 25.13 -9.16 -5.80
N PRO A 137 25.73 -8.79 -4.65
CA PRO A 137 26.24 -7.43 -4.45
C PRO A 137 27.42 -7.16 -5.37
N ILE A 138 27.50 -5.94 -5.89
CA ILE A 138 28.57 -5.51 -6.79
C ILE A 138 29.77 -5.08 -5.96
N SER A 139 30.97 -5.60 -6.27
CA SER A 139 32.17 -5.18 -5.56
C SER A 139 32.51 -3.73 -5.91
N THR A 140 32.84 -2.93 -4.91
CA THR A 140 33.38 -1.57 -5.07
C THR A 140 34.91 -1.54 -5.07
N MET A 141 35.55 -2.68 -4.85
CA MET A 141 37.00 -2.82 -4.84
C MET A 141 37.46 -3.47 -6.15
N PRO A 142 38.49 -2.92 -6.83
CA PRO A 142 39.01 -3.53 -8.04
C PRO A 142 39.53 -4.94 -7.80
N ALA A 143 39.61 -5.73 -8.88
CA ALA A 143 40.33 -7.00 -8.89
C ALA A 143 41.81 -6.80 -8.50
N GLY A 144 42.34 -7.69 -7.67
CA GLY A 144 43.77 -7.76 -7.35
C GLY A 144 44.53 -8.57 -8.38
N GLN A 145 45.77 -8.20 -8.67
CA GLN A 145 46.67 -9.05 -9.47
C GLN A 145 46.81 -10.42 -8.80
N ASP A 146 46.74 -11.49 -9.60
CA ASP A 146 46.80 -12.90 -9.19
C ASP A 146 45.67 -13.35 -8.22
N GLU A 147 44.66 -12.51 -7.98
CA GLU A 147 43.45 -12.88 -7.23
C GLU A 147 42.73 -14.03 -7.94
N VAL A 148 42.31 -15.05 -7.18
CA VAL A 148 41.52 -16.17 -7.70
C VAL A 148 40.04 -15.83 -7.58
N LEU A 149 39.34 -15.86 -8.71
CA LEU A 149 37.90 -15.62 -8.82
C LEU A 149 37.18 -16.92 -9.18
N ASN A 150 35.98 -17.08 -8.63
CA ASN A 150 35.04 -18.11 -9.03
C ASN A 150 34.29 -17.63 -10.28
N VAL A 151 34.39 -18.41 -11.34
CA VAL A 151 33.86 -18.14 -12.69
C VAL A 151 32.72 -19.13 -12.92
N VAL A 152 31.51 -18.64 -13.20
CA VAL A 152 30.27 -19.44 -13.08
C VAL A 152 29.35 -19.22 -14.28
N GLY A 153 28.83 -20.30 -14.87
CA GLY A 153 28.00 -20.21 -16.07
C GLY A 153 27.36 -21.52 -16.53
N TYR A 154 26.44 -21.40 -17.49
CA TYR A 154 25.73 -22.51 -18.15
C TYR A 154 26.37 -22.89 -19.49
N GLY A 155 27.61 -22.45 -19.77
CA GLY A 155 28.27 -22.74 -21.02
C GLY A 155 28.66 -24.20 -21.20
N ARG A 156 28.81 -24.58 -22.45
CA ARG A 156 29.23 -25.92 -22.88
C ARG A 156 30.54 -26.36 -22.23
N THR A 157 30.66 -27.62 -21.83
CA THR A 157 31.89 -28.18 -21.23
C THR A 157 32.83 -28.75 -22.31
N ALA A 158 33.87 -29.51 -21.95
CA ALA A 158 34.66 -30.26 -22.92
C ALA A 158 33.88 -31.40 -23.60
N GLU A 159 32.82 -31.91 -22.96
CA GLU A 159 32.10 -33.11 -23.36
C GLU A 159 30.64 -32.84 -23.77
N VAL A 160 30.00 -31.85 -23.16
CA VAL A 160 28.56 -31.60 -23.29
C VAL A 160 28.31 -30.28 -24.01
N TRP A 161 27.56 -30.32 -25.11
CA TRP A 161 27.25 -29.14 -25.93
C TRP A 161 26.34 -28.12 -25.22
N GLN A 162 25.43 -28.60 -24.39
CA GLN A 162 24.48 -27.83 -23.60
C GLN A 162 24.31 -28.59 -22.28
N PRO A 163 24.96 -28.17 -21.17
CA PRO A 163 24.85 -28.88 -19.91
C PRO A 163 23.49 -28.63 -19.26
N ASP A 164 22.96 -29.68 -18.63
CA ASP A 164 21.75 -29.63 -17.79
C ASP A 164 22.00 -28.89 -16.45
N GLU A 165 23.24 -28.51 -16.13
CA GLU A 165 23.72 -28.07 -14.80
C GLU A 165 24.57 -26.79 -14.89
N LEU A 166 24.46 -25.92 -13.88
CA LEU A 166 25.35 -24.76 -13.69
C LEU A 166 26.77 -25.24 -13.36
N ASN A 167 27.79 -24.71 -14.04
CA ASN A 167 29.19 -25.08 -13.83
C ASN A 167 29.99 -23.96 -13.17
N ILE A 168 31.04 -24.34 -12.45
CA ILE A 168 31.99 -23.44 -11.80
C ILE A 168 33.43 -23.85 -12.15
N SER A 169 34.30 -22.86 -12.31
CA SER A 169 35.74 -23.03 -12.34
C SER A 169 36.46 -21.85 -11.68
N THR A 170 37.79 -21.93 -11.55
CA THR A 170 38.60 -20.87 -10.95
C THR A 170 39.60 -20.29 -11.94
N PHE A 171 39.63 -18.96 -12.00
CA PHE A 171 40.57 -18.19 -12.82
C PHE A 171 41.33 -17.19 -11.96
N SER A 172 42.61 -17.00 -12.25
CA SER A 172 43.42 -15.94 -11.66
C SER A 172 43.38 -14.69 -12.54
N VAL A 173 43.35 -13.53 -11.89
CA VAL A 173 43.46 -12.22 -12.55
C VAL A 173 44.88 -12.04 -13.08
N ALA A 174 45.03 -12.09 -14.41
CA ALA A 174 46.29 -11.89 -15.11
C ALA A 174 46.60 -10.40 -15.32
N GLY A 175 45.57 -9.54 -15.38
CA GLY A 175 45.72 -8.08 -15.46
C GLY A 175 44.40 -7.34 -15.32
N VAL A 176 44.46 -6.07 -14.90
CA VAL A 176 43.27 -5.21 -14.74
C VAL A 176 43.44 -3.96 -15.60
N ASN A 177 42.53 -3.79 -16.56
CA ASN A 177 42.48 -2.69 -17.50
C ASN A 177 41.38 -1.68 -17.08
N PRO A 178 41.22 -0.54 -17.78
CA PRO A 178 40.18 0.44 -17.44
C PRO A 178 38.75 -0.13 -17.51
N SER A 179 38.45 -1.01 -18.47
CA SER A 179 37.11 -1.57 -18.68
C SER A 179 37.04 -3.10 -18.71
N THR A 180 38.18 -3.80 -18.62
CA THR A 180 38.25 -5.27 -18.64
C THR A 180 39.20 -5.83 -17.58
N ILE A 181 39.02 -7.11 -17.28
CA ILE A 181 39.91 -7.94 -16.46
C ILE A 181 40.39 -9.08 -17.35
N ASP A 182 41.70 -9.21 -17.51
CA ASP A 182 42.29 -10.34 -18.22
C ASP A 182 42.45 -11.51 -17.25
N LEU A 183 41.96 -12.68 -17.63
CA LEU A 183 41.91 -13.89 -16.80
C LEU A 183 42.79 -15.01 -17.38
N GLN A 184 43.39 -15.81 -16.49
CA GLN A 184 44.10 -17.04 -16.83
C GLN A 184 43.62 -18.20 -15.94
N PRO A 185 43.60 -19.46 -16.41
CA PRO A 185 43.24 -20.62 -15.60
C PRO A 185 43.98 -20.68 -14.26
N ALA A 186 43.25 -20.88 -13.16
CA ALA A 186 43.81 -21.24 -11.86
C ALA A 186 43.71 -22.75 -11.58
N ALA A 187 42.76 -23.45 -12.22
CA ALA A 187 42.67 -24.91 -12.27
C ALA A 187 43.12 -25.46 -13.63
N GLU A 188 43.61 -26.70 -13.66
CA GLU A 188 44.13 -27.38 -14.86
C GLU A 188 43.05 -27.64 -15.91
N ASP A 189 41.80 -27.79 -15.45
CA ASP A 189 40.59 -28.03 -16.22
C ASP A 189 39.75 -26.77 -16.46
N ALA A 190 40.24 -25.57 -16.11
CA ALA A 190 39.47 -24.35 -16.23
C ALA A 190 39.28 -23.92 -17.70
N ALA A 191 38.03 -23.83 -18.13
CA ALA A 191 37.62 -23.37 -19.44
C ALA A 191 36.47 -22.35 -19.32
N LEU A 192 36.39 -21.44 -20.28
CA LEU A 192 35.27 -20.53 -20.48
C LEU A 192 34.81 -20.68 -21.92
N CYS A 193 33.53 -20.98 -22.12
CA CYS A 193 33.00 -21.55 -23.35
C CYS A 193 31.78 -20.79 -23.88
N LYS A 194 31.19 -21.28 -24.99
CA LYS A 194 29.95 -20.69 -25.51
C LYS A 194 28.81 -21.01 -24.55
N GLY A 195 28.02 -19.99 -24.19
CA GLY A 195 27.01 -20.05 -23.15
C GLY A 195 27.47 -19.46 -21.81
N ASP A 196 28.79 -19.40 -21.52
CA ASP A 196 29.31 -18.70 -20.33
C ASP A 196 29.36 -17.19 -20.51
N ALA A 197 29.34 -16.69 -21.75
CA ALA A 197 29.29 -15.26 -22.04
C ALA A 197 28.13 -14.61 -21.26
N GLY A 198 28.45 -13.54 -20.54
CA GLY A 198 27.56 -12.84 -19.62
C GLY A 198 27.49 -13.40 -18.20
N GLY A 199 28.09 -14.56 -17.92
CA GLY A 199 28.19 -15.14 -16.57
C GLY A 199 29.10 -14.32 -15.64
N PRO A 200 28.95 -14.45 -14.31
CA PRO A 200 29.72 -13.68 -13.35
C PRO A 200 31.06 -14.32 -12.94
N ALA A 201 32.11 -13.50 -12.90
CA ALA A 201 33.25 -13.73 -12.02
C ALA A 201 32.97 -13.08 -10.65
N VAL A 202 33.04 -13.88 -9.59
CA VAL A 202 32.81 -13.44 -8.21
C VAL A 202 34.02 -13.74 -7.31
N ARG A 203 34.21 -12.90 -6.30
CA ARG A 203 35.10 -13.15 -5.15
C ARG A 203 34.28 -13.56 -3.93
N GLU A 204 34.90 -14.26 -2.99
CA GLU A 204 34.34 -14.51 -1.66
C GLU A 204 35.03 -13.62 -0.61
N VAL A 205 34.26 -12.80 0.11
CA VAL A 205 34.72 -11.93 1.19
C VAL A 205 33.90 -12.23 2.45
N GLU A 206 34.55 -12.82 3.46
CA GLU A 206 33.92 -13.18 4.74
C GLU A 206 32.66 -14.07 4.60
N GLY A 207 32.66 -15.02 3.65
CA GLY A 207 31.50 -15.88 3.38
C GLY A 207 30.39 -15.21 2.56
N ARG A 208 30.66 -14.08 1.89
CA ARG A 208 29.74 -13.39 0.98
C ARG A 208 30.36 -13.30 -0.40
N LEU A 209 29.57 -13.60 -1.43
CA LEU A 209 29.99 -13.46 -2.83
C LEU A 209 29.79 -12.01 -3.29
N GLU A 210 30.78 -11.44 -3.96
CA GLU A 210 30.70 -10.12 -4.61
C GLU A 210 31.04 -10.23 -6.10
N LEU A 211 30.27 -9.55 -6.96
CA LEU A 211 30.51 -9.49 -8.40
C LEU A 211 31.74 -8.64 -8.73
N VAL A 212 32.71 -9.21 -9.45
CA VAL A 212 33.98 -8.59 -9.85
C VAL A 212 34.06 -8.36 -11.36
N GLY A 213 33.49 -9.27 -12.15
CA GLY A 213 33.48 -9.18 -13.61
C GLY A 213 32.33 -9.96 -14.26
N ILE A 214 32.15 -9.74 -15.56
CA ILE A 214 31.16 -10.43 -16.40
C ILE A 214 31.87 -10.98 -17.65
N HIS A 215 31.73 -12.27 -17.94
CA HIS A 215 32.46 -12.94 -19.01
C HIS A 215 32.13 -12.36 -20.38
N SER A 216 33.09 -11.71 -21.05
CA SER A 216 32.87 -11.13 -22.40
C SER A 216 33.37 -12.08 -23.48
N ARG A 217 34.61 -12.57 -23.37
CA ARG A 217 35.23 -13.41 -24.42
C ARG A 217 36.30 -14.34 -23.87
N SER A 218 36.50 -15.47 -24.53
CA SER A 218 37.57 -16.41 -24.22
C SER A 218 38.15 -16.99 -25.51
N TRP A 219 39.34 -17.60 -25.39
CA TRP A 219 39.91 -18.41 -26.46
C TRP A 219 39.28 -19.81 -26.58
N GLN A 220 38.38 -20.19 -25.65
CA GLN A 220 37.64 -21.46 -25.66
C GLN A 220 38.50 -22.73 -25.67
N HIS A 221 39.76 -22.65 -25.21
CA HIS A 221 40.55 -23.84 -24.92
C HIS A 221 39.84 -24.69 -23.86
N GLY A 222 39.89 -26.02 -24.03
CA GLY A 222 39.17 -26.97 -23.17
C GLY A 222 37.69 -27.15 -23.51
N CYS A 223 37.09 -26.35 -24.39
CA CYS A 223 35.68 -26.48 -24.76
C CYS A 223 35.45 -27.53 -25.87
N LEU A 224 34.27 -28.18 -25.87
CA LEU A 224 33.90 -29.21 -26.83
C LEU A 224 34.12 -28.76 -28.30
N GLY A 225 34.96 -29.50 -29.02
CA GLY A 225 35.23 -29.25 -30.44
C GLY A 225 36.10 -28.03 -30.74
N VAL A 226 36.93 -27.57 -29.79
CA VAL A 226 37.88 -26.47 -29.98
C VAL A 226 39.32 -26.96 -29.87
N GLU A 227 40.14 -26.68 -30.89
CA GLU A 227 41.58 -27.04 -30.94
C GLU A 227 42.51 -25.85 -30.64
N GLU A 228 41.97 -24.73 -30.13
CA GLU A 228 42.75 -23.57 -29.70
C GLU A 228 43.65 -23.91 -28.50
N THR A 229 44.82 -23.26 -28.41
CA THR A 229 45.85 -23.54 -27.39
C THR A 229 46.03 -22.41 -26.38
N ARG A 230 45.55 -21.20 -26.69
CA ARG A 230 45.53 -20.08 -25.78
C ARG A 230 44.40 -20.27 -24.76
N THR A 231 44.71 -20.09 -23.48
CA THR A 231 43.80 -20.46 -22.38
C THR A 231 43.14 -19.28 -21.69
N GLY A 232 43.58 -18.05 -21.99
CA GLY A 232 43.06 -16.84 -21.36
C GLY A 232 41.61 -16.49 -21.72
N ALA A 233 40.99 -15.72 -20.83
CA ALA A 233 39.69 -15.12 -21.03
C ALA A 233 39.73 -13.62 -20.67
N VAL A 234 38.68 -12.89 -21.01
CA VAL A 234 38.51 -11.48 -20.69
C VAL A 234 37.10 -11.24 -20.17
N ASP A 235 37.05 -10.69 -18.98
CA ASP A 235 35.82 -10.23 -18.34
C ASP A 235 35.67 -8.71 -18.50
N THR A 236 34.43 -8.26 -18.59
CA THR A 236 34.06 -6.86 -18.44
C THR A 236 34.12 -6.47 -16.97
N ARG A 237 34.84 -5.38 -16.66
CA ARG A 237 35.04 -4.86 -15.31
C ARG A 237 33.79 -4.10 -14.82
N VAL A 238 33.43 -4.25 -13.54
CA VAL A 238 32.21 -3.65 -12.96
C VAL A 238 32.40 -2.76 -11.72
N ASP A 239 33.58 -2.72 -11.07
CA ASP A 239 33.76 -2.01 -9.81
C ASP A 239 33.65 -0.47 -9.91
N ASP A 240 33.89 0.09 -11.09
CA ASP A 240 33.69 1.51 -11.41
C ASP A 240 32.26 1.84 -11.90
N LEU A 241 31.35 0.86 -11.92
CA LEU A 241 30.00 0.98 -12.49
C LEU A 241 28.85 0.90 -11.47
N THR A 242 29.11 0.93 -10.16
CA THR A 242 28.05 0.78 -9.14
C THR A 242 26.88 1.75 -9.32
N GLY A 243 27.13 3.03 -9.63
CA GLY A 243 26.05 4.00 -9.92
C GLY A 243 25.33 3.82 -11.27
N TRP A 244 25.85 3.00 -12.18
CA TRP A 244 25.15 2.61 -13.41
C TRP A 244 24.41 1.26 -13.27
N LEU A 245 24.88 0.41 -12.34
CA LEU A 245 24.30 -0.89 -12.01
C LEU A 245 23.18 -0.80 -10.96
N ASP A 246 23.26 0.14 -10.01
CA ASP A 246 22.14 0.43 -9.10
C ASP A 246 21.00 1.10 -9.89
N ARG A 247 19.97 0.30 -10.17
CA ARG A 247 18.73 0.72 -10.83
C ARG A 247 17.57 0.88 -9.86
N SER A 248 17.82 0.94 -8.55
CA SER A 248 16.79 1.25 -7.56
C SER A 248 16.05 2.54 -7.92
N PRO A 249 14.71 2.53 -8.00
CA PRO A 249 13.90 3.73 -8.14
C PRO A 249 14.07 4.74 -6.99
N LEU A 250 14.62 4.30 -5.84
CA LEU A 250 15.02 5.17 -4.74
C LEU A 250 16.33 5.89 -5.07
N GLN A 251 17.35 5.16 -5.53
CA GLN A 251 18.65 5.74 -5.85
C GLN A 251 18.55 6.69 -7.04
N GLN A 252 17.85 6.28 -8.12
CA GLN A 252 17.59 7.14 -9.28
C GLN A 252 16.91 8.46 -8.90
N ARG A 253 15.98 8.46 -7.92
CA ARG A 253 15.30 9.67 -7.44
C ARG A 253 16.24 10.61 -6.68
N VAL A 254 17.21 10.07 -5.93
CA VAL A 254 18.23 10.85 -5.21
C VAL A 254 19.23 11.44 -6.21
N ASP A 255 19.78 10.62 -7.11
CA ASP A 255 20.80 11.04 -8.09
C ASP A 255 20.30 12.13 -9.06
N THR A 256 18.99 12.14 -9.34
CA THR A 256 18.34 13.12 -10.23
C THR A 256 17.79 14.36 -9.52
N ASP A 257 17.78 14.39 -8.18
CA ASP A 257 17.26 15.51 -7.38
C ASP A 257 18.21 15.90 -6.24
N PRO A 258 19.22 16.75 -6.52
CA PRO A 258 20.17 17.23 -5.51
C PRO A 258 19.52 18.06 -4.39
N ALA A 259 18.30 18.58 -4.59
CA ALA A 259 17.57 19.26 -3.53
C ALA A 259 16.98 18.25 -2.55
N LEU A 260 16.45 17.13 -3.05
CA LEU A 260 16.02 16.00 -2.24
C LEU A 260 17.20 15.37 -1.49
N GLU A 261 18.35 15.13 -2.16
CA GLU A 261 19.56 14.59 -1.51
C GLU A 261 19.96 15.43 -0.27
N ALA A 262 20.03 16.75 -0.43
CA ALA A 262 20.32 17.68 0.66
C ALA A 262 19.23 17.69 1.75
N GLU A 263 17.97 17.45 1.40
CA GLU A 263 16.81 17.42 2.30
C GLU A 263 16.73 16.15 3.16
N ILE A 264 16.91 14.97 2.57
CA ILE A 264 16.69 13.68 3.25
C ILE A 264 17.84 13.29 4.20
N GLY A 265 19.07 13.72 3.92
CA GLY A 265 20.27 13.38 4.69
C GLY A 265 20.89 12.04 4.26
N THR A 266 21.77 11.47 5.09
CA THR A 266 22.43 10.20 4.73
C THR A 266 21.52 8.98 4.93
N PRO A 267 21.70 7.88 4.17
CA PRO A 267 21.02 6.61 4.43
C PRO A 267 21.37 6.05 5.82
N VAL A 268 20.37 5.54 6.53
CA VAL A 268 20.49 4.94 7.88
C VAL A 268 20.49 3.40 7.83
N GLY A 269 20.27 2.81 6.66
CA GLY A 269 20.35 1.38 6.42
C GLY A 269 20.23 1.03 4.94
N SER A 270 20.31 -0.26 4.63
CA SER A 270 20.06 -0.81 3.29
C SER A 270 18.63 -0.55 2.82
N GLU A 271 18.41 -0.62 1.51
CA GLU A 271 17.07 -0.69 0.94
C GLU A 271 16.35 -1.96 1.38
N VAL A 272 15.06 -1.84 1.70
CA VAL A 272 14.16 -2.95 2.00
C VAL A 272 13.19 -3.12 0.84
N VAL A 273 13.14 -4.34 0.31
CA VAL A 273 12.20 -4.75 -0.73
C VAL A 273 11.09 -5.59 -0.08
N GLU A 274 9.90 -5.01 0.04
CA GLU A 274 8.66 -5.67 0.49
C GLU A 274 7.62 -5.53 -0.62
N TRP A 275 7.77 -6.33 -1.68
CA TRP A 275 7.01 -6.18 -2.93
C TRP A 275 5.48 -6.07 -2.69
N PRO A 276 4.79 -5.07 -3.28
CA PRO A 276 5.22 -4.17 -4.36
C PRO A 276 5.98 -2.90 -3.91
N TYR A 277 6.44 -2.83 -2.67
CA TYR A 277 7.08 -1.64 -2.09
C TYR A 277 8.60 -1.79 -2.00
N ARG A 278 9.31 -0.69 -2.24
CA ARG A 278 10.73 -0.50 -1.88
C ARG A 278 10.82 0.68 -0.93
N TYR A 279 11.65 0.61 0.11
CA TYR A 279 11.89 1.77 0.96
C TYR A 279 13.29 1.79 1.58
N ARG A 280 13.80 2.98 1.89
CA ARG A 280 15.08 3.18 2.58
C ARG A 280 14.95 4.29 3.62
N GLU A 281 15.50 4.05 4.80
CA GLU A 281 15.57 5.02 5.90
C GLU A 281 16.72 6.01 5.65
N PHE A 282 16.46 7.29 5.92
CA PHE A 282 17.44 8.38 5.88
C PHE A 282 17.38 9.17 7.19
N GLU A 283 18.41 9.97 7.49
CA GLU A 283 18.51 10.74 8.75
C GLU A 283 17.27 11.58 9.07
N ARG A 284 16.55 12.06 8.04
CA ARG A 284 15.42 13.00 8.19
C ARG A 284 14.07 12.44 7.76
N GLY A 285 13.97 11.16 7.44
CA GLY A 285 12.71 10.52 7.03
C GLY A 285 12.93 9.23 6.24
N ARG A 286 11.91 8.81 5.49
CA ARG A 286 11.93 7.57 4.70
C ARG A 286 11.52 7.85 3.26
N LEU A 287 12.31 7.36 2.31
CA LEU A 287 11.97 7.38 0.90
C LEU A 287 11.27 6.04 0.56
N TYR A 288 10.14 6.12 -0.14
CA TYR A 288 9.34 4.98 -0.60
C TYR A 288 9.24 4.97 -2.10
N TRP A 289 9.17 3.79 -2.70
CA TRP A 289 8.67 3.55 -4.05
C TRP A 289 7.66 2.40 -4.04
N SER A 290 6.79 2.37 -5.05
CA SER A 290 5.73 1.36 -5.20
C SER A 290 5.52 1.00 -6.67
N ALA A 291 5.63 -0.28 -7.01
CA ALA A 291 5.31 -0.79 -8.35
C ALA A 291 3.86 -0.46 -8.75
N ASP A 292 2.92 -0.49 -7.78
CA ASP A 292 1.50 -0.16 -8.01
C ASP A 292 1.25 1.26 -8.58
N THR A 293 2.18 2.20 -8.38
CA THR A 293 2.00 3.62 -8.75
C THR A 293 3.19 4.26 -9.46
N GLU A 294 4.34 3.58 -9.54
CA GLU A 294 5.61 4.07 -10.10
C GLU A 294 6.10 5.41 -9.52
N VAL A 295 5.67 5.75 -8.29
CA VAL A 295 6.04 6.99 -7.60
C VAL A 295 7.10 6.70 -6.55
N THR A 296 8.22 7.43 -6.61
CA THR A 296 9.15 7.58 -5.48
C THR A 296 8.80 8.84 -4.69
N ALA A 297 8.48 8.69 -3.39
CA ALA A 297 8.03 9.79 -2.52
C ALA A 297 8.64 9.73 -1.11
N PHE A 298 8.99 10.91 -0.58
CA PHE A 298 9.60 11.12 0.73
C PHE A 298 8.56 11.52 1.79
N ILE A 299 8.62 10.85 2.95
CA ILE A 299 7.80 11.16 4.13
C ILE A 299 8.68 11.30 5.38
N ARG A 300 8.31 12.20 6.30
CA ARG A 300 9.16 12.52 7.46
C ARG A 300 8.39 12.92 8.71
N GLY A 301 9.15 13.09 9.80
CA GLY A 301 8.71 13.69 11.05
C GLY A 301 7.38 13.14 11.57
N PRO A 302 6.49 13.99 12.12
CA PRO A 302 5.22 13.55 12.70
C PRO A 302 4.31 12.78 11.74
N ILE A 303 4.41 12.99 10.42
CA ILE A 303 3.61 12.27 9.43
C ILE A 303 4.14 10.84 9.26
N LEU A 304 5.46 10.66 9.12
CA LEU A 304 6.10 9.35 9.12
C LEU A 304 5.85 8.61 10.44
N ASP A 305 6.05 9.27 11.59
CA ASP A 305 5.79 8.70 12.91
C ASP A 305 4.35 8.18 13.01
N ARG A 306 3.37 8.98 12.55
CA ARG A 306 1.96 8.60 12.60
C ARG A 306 1.61 7.49 11.62
N TYR A 307 2.19 7.53 10.43
CA TYR A 307 2.04 6.51 9.40
C TYR A 307 2.50 5.14 9.91
N LEU A 308 3.72 5.06 10.46
CA LEU A 308 4.28 3.83 11.02
C LEU A 308 3.48 3.33 12.23
N ALA A 309 3.15 4.22 13.18
CA ALA A 309 2.36 3.87 14.38
C ALA A 309 0.96 3.32 14.05
N LEU A 310 0.40 3.67 12.89
CA LEU A 310 -0.87 3.19 12.39
C LEU A 310 -0.74 1.98 11.42
N GLY A 311 0.45 1.42 11.22
CA GLY A 311 0.68 0.20 10.43
C GLY A 311 1.21 0.42 9.01
N GLY A 312 1.72 1.62 8.69
CA GLY A 312 2.52 1.93 7.51
C GLY A 312 1.89 1.53 6.16
N HIS A 313 2.73 1.09 5.24
CA HIS A 313 2.35 0.65 3.88
C HIS A 313 1.43 -0.57 3.89
N GLY A 314 1.53 -1.42 4.93
CA GLY A 314 0.59 -2.52 5.17
C GLY A 314 -0.85 -2.02 5.21
N ARG A 315 -1.14 -0.97 5.99
CA ARG A 315 -2.49 -0.38 6.10
C ARG A 315 -2.80 0.61 4.98
N PHE A 316 -1.90 1.54 4.65
CA PHE A 316 -2.21 2.70 3.81
C PHE A 316 -1.67 2.62 2.37
N GLY A 317 -0.81 1.64 2.09
CA GLY A 317 0.01 1.63 0.86
C GLY A 317 1.10 2.69 0.92
N ALA A 318 1.97 2.70 -0.09
CA ALA A 318 3.04 3.70 -0.19
C ALA A 318 2.48 5.13 -0.38
N PRO A 319 3.26 6.17 0.00
CA PRO A 319 2.95 7.56 -0.34
C PRO A 319 2.93 7.77 -1.86
N THR A 320 1.97 8.55 -2.34
CA THR A 320 1.80 8.87 -3.78
C THR A 320 2.24 10.29 -4.14
N ILE A 321 2.74 11.05 -3.17
CA ILE A 321 3.31 12.39 -3.29
C ILE A 321 4.36 12.57 -2.18
N ASP A 322 5.38 13.38 -2.45
CA ASP A 322 6.27 13.95 -1.43
C ASP A 322 5.46 14.73 -0.38
N GLU A 323 6.02 14.91 0.82
CA GLU A 323 5.37 15.67 1.90
C GLU A 323 5.25 17.16 1.54
N VAL A 324 4.07 17.58 1.11
CA VAL A 324 3.79 18.96 0.66
C VAL A 324 3.09 19.79 1.73
N ALA A 325 3.28 21.11 1.68
CA ALA A 325 2.48 22.05 2.46
C ALA A 325 1.08 22.23 1.85
N THR A 326 0.08 22.50 2.68
CA THR A 326 -1.25 22.89 2.20
C THR A 326 -1.26 24.29 1.58
N PRO A 327 -2.21 24.61 0.69
CA PRO A 327 -2.26 25.92 0.01
C PRO A 327 -2.43 27.14 0.94
N ASP A 328 -2.89 26.95 2.18
CA ASP A 328 -2.99 27.98 3.21
C ASP A 328 -1.69 28.16 4.04
N GLY A 329 -0.69 27.29 3.85
CA GLY A 329 0.57 27.28 4.59
C GLY A 329 0.47 26.80 6.05
N VAL A 330 -0.68 26.28 6.49
CA VAL A 330 -0.93 25.92 7.91
C VAL A 330 -0.49 24.48 8.23
N ALA A 331 -0.55 23.59 7.24
CA ALA A 331 -0.37 22.15 7.44
C ALA A 331 0.64 21.55 6.45
N ARG A 332 1.05 20.32 6.74
CA ARG A 332 1.73 19.43 5.78
C ARG A 332 0.96 18.13 5.65
N TYR A 333 1.04 17.48 4.49
CA TYR A 333 0.33 16.22 4.27
C TYR A 333 1.00 15.31 3.25
N ASN A 334 0.62 14.03 3.32
CA ASN A 334 0.83 13.05 2.26
C ASN A 334 -0.48 12.35 1.90
N HIS A 335 -0.58 11.94 0.64
CA HIS A 335 -1.57 10.96 0.15
C HIS A 335 -0.91 9.59 0.01
N PHE A 336 -1.68 8.52 0.18
CA PHE A 336 -1.20 7.13 0.12
C PHE A 336 -2.11 6.27 -0.75
N SER A 337 -1.55 5.24 -1.40
CA SER A 337 -2.19 4.53 -2.50
C SER A 337 -3.49 3.79 -2.13
N LYS A 338 -3.64 3.31 -0.88
CA LYS A 338 -4.89 2.67 -0.39
C LYS A 338 -5.93 3.68 0.07
N ASN A 339 -6.11 4.78 -0.68
CA ASN A 339 -7.08 5.85 -0.43
C ASN A 339 -7.01 6.37 1.02
N ALA A 340 -5.80 6.77 1.43
CA ALA A 340 -5.53 7.32 2.75
C ALA A 340 -4.78 8.65 2.65
N SER A 341 -4.84 9.45 3.70
CA SER A 341 -4.03 10.66 3.86
C SER A 341 -3.75 10.94 5.32
N ILE A 342 -2.57 11.48 5.60
CA ILE A 342 -2.19 11.94 6.92
C ILE A 342 -1.85 13.42 6.78
N TYR A 343 -2.51 14.23 7.60
CA TYR A 343 -2.29 15.68 7.68
C TYR A 343 -1.73 15.99 9.05
N TRP A 344 -0.73 16.87 9.11
CA TRP A 344 -0.16 17.40 10.33
C TRP A 344 -0.36 18.92 10.39
N THR A 345 -0.78 19.42 11.55
CA THR A 345 -0.75 20.86 11.88
C THR A 345 -0.07 21.05 13.24
N PRO A 346 0.47 22.25 13.55
CA PRO A 346 1.00 22.56 14.88
C PRO A 346 -0.03 22.40 16.01
N ASP A 347 -1.32 22.70 15.75
CA ASP A 347 -2.38 22.70 16.75
C ASP A 347 -3.00 21.32 17.00
N THR A 348 -3.04 20.46 15.97
CA THR A 348 -3.69 19.14 16.03
C THR A 348 -2.69 17.99 16.16
N GLY A 349 -1.46 18.15 15.65
CA GLY A 349 -0.58 17.02 15.37
C GLY A 349 -1.00 16.26 14.12
N ALA A 350 -0.41 15.08 13.91
CA ALA A 350 -0.61 14.25 12.72
C ALA A 350 -1.77 13.27 12.91
N HIS A 351 -2.71 13.26 11.94
CA HIS A 351 -3.89 12.39 11.98
C HIS A 351 -4.21 11.76 10.62
N GLY A 352 -4.56 10.47 10.66
CA GLY A 352 -4.98 9.72 9.47
C GLY A 352 -6.47 9.79 9.16
N VAL A 353 -6.80 10.04 7.88
CA VAL A 353 -8.16 9.95 7.33
C VAL A 353 -8.10 9.01 6.12
N TRP A 354 -8.95 7.98 6.08
CA TRP A 354 -8.90 6.96 5.02
C TRP A 354 -10.29 6.53 4.54
N GLY A 355 -10.34 5.58 3.61
CA GLY A 355 -11.57 4.93 3.17
C GLY A 355 -12.66 5.89 2.68
N GLU A 356 -13.91 5.60 3.04
CA GLU A 356 -15.08 6.40 2.66
C GLU A 356 -15.13 7.76 3.37
N ILE A 357 -14.54 7.89 4.56
CA ILE A 357 -14.46 9.18 5.26
C ILE A 357 -13.54 10.13 4.50
N ARG A 358 -12.38 9.67 4.04
CA ARG A 358 -11.48 10.46 3.17
C ARG A 358 -12.19 10.86 1.88
N LYS A 359 -12.88 9.94 1.21
CA LYS A 359 -13.64 10.25 -0.02
C LYS A 359 -14.69 11.33 0.22
N LYS A 360 -15.42 11.27 1.35
CA LYS A 360 -16.37 12.32 1.74
C LYS A 360 -15.68 13.64 2.05
N TRP A 361 -14.57 13.63 2.78
CA TRP A 361 -13.81 14.84 3.08
C TRP A 361 -13.29 15.53 1.81
N ALA A 362 -12.78 14.74 0.85
CA ALA A 362 -12.38 15.22 -0.48
C ALA A 362 -13.55 15.85 -1.25
N ALA A 363 -14.71 15.20 -1.26
CA ALA A 363 -15.93 15.72 -1.88
C ALA A 363 -16.50 16.99 -1.19
N LEU A 364 -16.04 17.29 0.03
CA LEU A 364 -16.35 18.50 0.78
C LEU A 364 -15.26 19.58 0.67
N ASP A 365 -14.35 19.49 -0.30
CA ASP A 365 -13.20 20.39 -0.52
C ASP A 365 -12.16 20.42 0.63
N TRP A 366 -11.90 19.26 1.24
CA TRP A 366 -10.76 19.02 2.14
C TRP A 366 -10.66 20.03 3.31
N GLU A 367 -9.46 20.54 3.60
CA GLU A 367 -9.20 21.52 4.66
C GLU A 367 -9.84 22.90 4.41
N ARG A 368 -9.97 23.29 3.14
CA ARG A 368 -10.63 24.55 2.72
C ARG A 368 -12.12 24.50 3.01
N GLY A 369 -12.73 23.33 2.82
CA GLY A 369 -14.13 23.01 3.06
C GLY A 369 -14.64 23.22 4.49
N PRO A 370 -15.92 22.89 4.76
CA PRO A 370 -16.54 23.11 6.07
C PRO A 370 -15.95 22.25 7.20
N MET A 371 -15.07 21.28 6.89
CA MET A 371 -14.47 20.40 7.91
C MET A 371 -13.27 21.05 8.59
N GLY A 372 -12.34 21.62 7.81
CA GLY A 372 -11.00 21.98 8.31
C GLY A 372 -10.09 20.75 8.41
N TYR A 373 -9.14 20.80 9.32
CA TYR A 373 -8.12 19.76 9.54
C TYR A 373 -8.61 18.65 10.47
N PRO A 374 -8.18 17.40 10.30
CA PRO A 374 -8.50 16.31 11.22
C PRO A 374 -7.88 16.56 12.61
N THR A 375 -8.63 16.21 13.66
CA THR A 375 -8.21 16.28 15.08
C THR A 375 -8.18 14.91 15.76
N THR A 376 -8.55 13.87 15.03
CA THR A 376 -8.44 12.46 15.41
C THR A 376 -8.10 11.65 14.17
N ASP A 377 -7.49 10.48 14.33
CA ASP A 377 -7.51 9.46 13.30
C ASP A 377 -8.94 8.90 13.14
N GLU A 378 -9.15 8.07 12.12
CA GLU A 378 -10.42 7.37 11.93
C GLU A 378 -10.55 6.23 12.95
N VAL A 379 -11.35 6.47 14.00
CA VAL A 379 -11.63 5.54 15.09
C VAL A 379 -13.02 4.93 14.97
N ALA A 380 -13.22 3.75 15.57
CA ALA A 380 -14.54 3.15 15.68
C ALA A 380 -15.38 3.85 16.76
N THR A 381 -16.71 3.90 16.58
CA THR A 381 -17.63 4.31 17.64
C THR A 381 -17.70 3.29 18.78
N PRO A 382 -18.09 3.69 20.00
CA PRO A 382 -18.13 2.79 21.16
C PRO A 382 -19.05 1.56 21.03
N ASP A 383 -20.03 1.60 20.12
CA ASP A 383 -20.92 0.48 19.80
C ASP A 383 -20.39 -0.43 18.68
N GLY A 384 -19.27 -0.07 18.03
CA GLY A 384 -18.65 -0.81 16.93
C GLY A 384 -19.37 -0.71 15.58
N VAL A 385 -20.43 0.09 15.45
CA VAL A 385 -21.27 0.15 14.23
C VAL A 385 -20.69 1.09 13.17
N ALA A 386 -20.03 2.16 13.60
CA ALA A 386 -19.55 3.24 12.73
C ALA A 386 -18.06 3.53 12.92
N ARG A 387 -17.50 4.28 11.97
CA ARG A 387 -16.18 4.91 12.09
C ARG A 387 -16.32 6.42 11.91
N TYR A 388 -15.44 7.20 12.53
CA TYR A 388 -15.49 8.66 12.45
C TYR A 388 -14.12 9.34 12.55
N ASN A 389 -14.05 10.56 11.99
CA ASN A 389 -13.03 11.56 12.31
C ASN A 389 -13.70 12.83 12.84
N HIS A 390 -13.06 13.49 13.80
CA HIS A 390 -13.37 14.87 14.16
C HIS A 390 -12.44 15.85 13.43
N PHE A 391 -12.91 17.08 13.19
CA PHE A 391 -12.18 18.12 12.48
C PHE A 391 -12.32 19.51 13.13
N THR A 392 -11.38 20.41 12.86
CA THR A 392 -11.19 21.69 13.59
C THR A 392 -12.37 22.67 13.50
N LYS A 393 -13.12 22.73 12.39
CA LYS A 393 -14.21 23.72 12.21
C LYS A 393 -15.52 23.33 12.92
N ASN A 394 -15.42 22.76 14.13
CA ASN A 394 -16.53 22.09 14.84
C ASN A 394 -17.24 21.08 13.93
N ALA A 395 -16.48 20.20 13.29
CA ALA A 395 -16.99 19.30 12.26
C ALA A 395 -16.66 17.83 12.55
N SER A 396 -17.41 16.91 11.96
CA SER A 396 -17.17 15.47 12.02
C SER A 396 -17.73 14.80 10.78
N ILE A 397 -17.06 13.75 10.33
CA ILE A 397 -17.60 12.84 9.33
C ILE A 397 -17.73 11.47 10.01
N TYR A 398 -18.92 10.88 9.91
CA TYR A 398 -19.22 9.53 10.38
C TYR A 398 -19.57 8.66 9.18
N TRP A 399 -19.11 7.42 9.18
CA TRP A 399 -19.44 6.40 8.19
C TRP A 399 -20.05 5.18 8.87
N THR A 400 -21.13 4.65 8.28
CA THR A 400 -21.67 3.32 8.60
C THR A 400 -21.88 2.53 7.31
N PRO A 401 -21.94 1.19 7.35
CA PRO A 401 -22.29 0.38 6.17
C PRO A 401 -23.64 0.73 5.54
N ASP A 402 -24.63 1.11 6.36
CA ASP A 402 -26.02 1.35 5.91
C ASP A 402 -26.23 2.76 5.34
N THR A 403 -25.50 3.75 5.86
CA THR A 403 -25.66 5.17 5.49
C THR A 403 -24.59 5.65 4.52
N GLY A 404 -23.41 5.03 4.51
CA GLY A 404 -22.22 5.65 3.95
C GLY A 404 -21.69 6.79 4.84
N ALA A 405 -20.76 7.58 4.30
CA ALA A 405 -20.09 8.66 5.01
C ALA A 405 -20.88 9.99 4.88
N HIS A 406 -21.06 10.70 6.01
CA HIS A 406 -21.76 11.99 6.05
C HIS A 406 -21.10 12.99 6.99
N GLY A 407 -21.02 14.25 6.54
CA GLY A 407 -20.52 15.38 7.33
C GLY A 407 -21.59 16.07 8.17
N VAL A 408 -21.27 16.35 9.43
CA VAL A 408 -22.08 17.15 10.37
C VAL A 408 -21.18 18.23 10.97
N TRP A 409 -21.56 19.51 10.90
CA TRP A 409 -20.68 20.60 11.34
C TRP A 409 -21.40 21.73 12.08
N GLY A 410 -20.65 22.78 12.43
CA GLY A 410 -21.15 24.00 13.05
C GLY A 410 -22.05 23.77 14.28
N GLU A 411 -23.16 24.50 14.31
CA GLU A 411 -24.14 24.43 15.40
C GLU A 411 -24.94 23.12 15.41
N ILE A 412 -25.10 22.46 14.25
CA ILE A 412 -25.82 21.18 14.17
C ILE A 412 -24.99 20.07 14.83
N ARG A 413 -23.68 20.00 14.58
CA ARG A 413 -22.79 19.09 15.32
C ARG A 413 -22.78 19.39 16.81
N LYS A 414 -22.69 20.67 17.21
CA LYS A 414 -22.75 21.05 18.65
C LYS A 414 -24.05 20.59 19.31
N LYS A 415 -25.19 20.74 18.63
CA LYS A 415 -26.47 20.21 19.12
C LYS A 415 -26.51 18.69 19.16
N TRP A 416 -26.00 18.01 18.14
CA TRP A 416 -25.93 16.54 18.12
C TRP A 416 -25.07 16.00 19.28
N ALA A 417 -23.92 16.63 19.54
CA ALA A 417 -23.06 16.34 20.69
C ALA A 417 -23.78 16.55 22.03
N ALA A 418 -24.50 17.66 22.19
CA ALA A 418 -25.31 17.94 23.38
C ALA A 418 -26.51 16.98 23.55
N LEU A 419 -26.89 16.25 22.49
CA LEU A 419 -27.91 15.21 22.49
C LEU A 419 -27.31 13.79 22.63
N ASP A 420 -26.05 13.66 23.06
CA ASP A 420 -25.30 12.40 23.23
C ASP A 420 -25.00 11.62 21.93
N TRP A 421 -24.74 12.35 20.84
CA TRP A 421 -24.21 11.81 19.58
C TRP A 421 -25.03 10.63 19.01
N GLU A 422 -24.37 9.57 18.53
CA GLU A 422 -25.01 8.37 17.96
C GLU A 422 -25.80 7.56 19.00
N ARG A 423 -25.34 7.57 20.26
CA ARG A 423 -26.01 6.90 21.39
C ARG A 423 -27.36 7.55 21.71
N GLY A 424 -27.39 8.87 21.56
CA GLY A 424 -28.54 9.75 21.73
C GLY A 424 -29.77 9.45 20.86
N PRO A 425 -30.79 10.33 20.90
CA PRO A 425 -32.04 10.10 20.18
C PRO A 425 -31.91 10.28 18.65
N MET A 426 -30.77 10.78 18.14
CA MET A 426 -30.58 11.00 16.70
C MET A 426 -30.12 9.72 15.99
N GLY A 427 -29.14 9.00 16.54
CA GLY A 427 -28.42 7.97 15.79
C GLY A 427 -27.37 8.57 14.85
N TYR A 428 -27.11 7.88 13.74
CA TYR A 428 -26.10 8.27 12.76
C TYR A 428 -26.65 9.21 11.70
N PRO A 429 -25.85 10.14 11.15
CA PRO A 429 -26.28 11.00 10.05
C PRO A 429 -26.57 10.18 8.78
N THR A 430 -27.61 10.58 8.04
CA THR A 430 -28.02 10.00 6.75
C THR A 430 -27.95 11.02 5.60
N THR A 431 -27.50 12.25 5.91
CA THR A 431 -27.24 13.32 4.94
C THR A 431 -26.04 14.12 5.42
N ASP A 432 -25.32 14.74 4.49
CA ASP A 432 -24.48 15.89 4.83
C ASP A 432 -25.33 17.05 5.34
N GLU A 433 -24.71 18.06 5.96
CA GLU A 433 -25.41 19.26 6.36
C GLU A 433 -25.73 20.12 5.13
N VAL A 434 -27.01 20.16 4.76
CA VAL A 434 -27.50 20.86 3.55
C VAL A 434 -28.40 22.04 3.92
N ALA A 435 -28.49 23.03 3.03
CA ALA A 435 -29.45 24.12 3.16
C ALA A 435 -30.88 23.62 2.92
N THR A 436 -31.87 24.23 3.57
CA THR A 436 -33.28 24.00 3.23
C THR A 436 -33.64 24.62 1.88
N PRO A 437 -34.71 24.14 1.20
CA PRO A 437 -35.10 24.64 -0.13
C PRO A 437 -35.48 26.13 -0.18
N ASP A 438 -35.79 26.75 0.95
CA ASP A 438 -36.07 28.19 1.09
C ASP A 438 -34.81 29.04 1.39
N GLY A 439 -33.65 28.41 1.61
CA GLY A 439 -32.38 29.06 1.93
C GLY A 439 -32.26 29.63 3.34
N VAL A 440 -33.26 29.44 4.22
CA VAL A 440 -33.31 30.07 5.56
C VAL A 440 -32.54 29.25 6.61
N ALA A 441 -32.47 27.94 6.45
CA ALA A 441 -31.96 27.02 7.45
C ALA A 441 -30.94 26.03 6.88
N ARG A 442 -30.31 25.28 7.78
CA ARG A 442 -29.49 24.11 7.46
C ARG A 442 -29.98 22.91 8.26
N TYR A 443 -29.78 21.70 7.77
CA TYR A 443 -30.19 20.49 8.49
C TYR A 443 -29.33 19.26 8.18
N ASN A 444 -29.36 18.30 9.12
CA ASN A 444 -29.01 16.90 8.88
C ASN A 444 -30.21 16.01 9.23
N HIS A 445 -30.38 14.91 8.49
CA HIS A 445 -31.23 13.79 8.90
C HIS A 445 -30.39 12.68 9.55
N PHE A 446 -31.02 11.89 10.43
CA PHE A 446 -30.37 10.83 11.18
C PHE A 446 -31.24 9.55 11.29
N THR A 447 -30.59 8.40 11.51
CA THR A 447 -31.18 7.05 11.37
C THR A 447 -32.36 6.75 12.30
N LYS A 448 -32.44 7.33 13.50
CA LYS A 448 -33.52 7.04 14.48
C LYS A 448 -34.83 7.80 14.18
N ASN A 449 -35.16 8.00 12.90
CA ASN A 449 -36.21 8.92 12.44
C ASN A 449 -36.04 10.30 13.10
N ALA A 450 -34.87 10.90 12.93
CA ALA A 450 -34.50 12.14 13.58
C ALA A 450 -33.97 13.19 12.59
N SER A 451 -34.11 14.46 12.94
CA SER A 451 -33.51 15.59 12.24
C SER A 451 -33.01 16.61 13.24
N ILE A 452 -31.92 17.31 12.91
CA ILE A 452 -31.57 18.57 13.56
C ILE A 452 -31.62 19.66 12.49
N TYR A 453 -32.35 20.73 12.76
CA TYR A 453 -32.41 21.93 11.92
C TYR A 453 -31.81 23.11 12.68
N TRP A 454 -31.04 23.95 11.99
CA TRP A 454 -30.50 25.21 12.49
C TRP A 454 -31.02 26.38 11.68
N THR A 455 -31.45 27.44 12.36
CA THR A 455 -31.71 28.76 11.77
C THR A 455 -30.94 29.84 12.54
N PRO A 456 -30.66 31.01 11.94
CA PRO A 456 -30.06 32.14 12.66
C PRO A 456 -30.89 32.60 13.88
N ASP A 457 -32.22 32.55 13.78
CA ASP A 457 -33.14 33.08 14.81
C ASP A 457 -33.38 32.11 15.98
N THR A 458 -33.35 30.79 15.70
CA THR A 458 -33.66 29.75 16.69
C THR A 458 -32.42 29.04 17.24
N GLY A 459 -31.31 29.06 16.52
CA GLY A 459 -30.24 28.09 16.72
C GLY A 459 -30.66 26.68 16.27
N ALA A 460 -29.86 25.68 16.66
CA ALA A 460 -30.04 24.28 16.27
C ALA A 460 -31.00 23.53 17.21
N HIS A 461 -31.96 22.79 16.65
CA HIS A 461 -32.94 22.01 17.42
C HIS A 461 -33.23 20.63 16.82
N GLY A 462 -33.34 19.63 17.70
CA GLY A 462 -33.67 18.25 17.35
C GLY A 462 -35.17 17.94 17.36
N VAL A 463 -35.65 17.23 16.34
CA VAL A 463 -37.02 16.71 16.21
C VAL A 463 -36.94 15.24 15.80
N TRP A 464 -37.59 14.32 16.50
CA TRP A 464 -37.47 12.89 16.22
C TRP A 464 -38.78 12.08 16.36
N GLY A 465 -38.68 10.76 16.20
CA GLY A 465 -39.79 9.82 16.39
C GLY A 465 -41.09 10.21 15.67
N GLU A 466 -42.21 10.08 16.37
CA GLU A 466 -43.54 10.37 15.84
C GLU A 466 -43.77 11.87 15.60
N ILE A 467 -43.13 12.76 16.35
CA ILE A 467 -43.26 14.20 16.16
C ILE A 467 -42.61 14.63 14.84
N ARG A 468 -41.43 14.11 14.51
CA ARG A 468 -40.80 14.31 13.20
C ARG A 468 -41.64 13.73 12.08
N LYS A 469 -42.15 12.50 12.21
CA LYS A 469 -43.05 11.90 11.19
C LYS A 469 -44.27 12.77 10.94
N LYS A 470 -44.88 13.31 12.00
CA LYS A 470 -46.02 14.21 11.91
C LYS A 470 -45.66 15.56 11.28
N TRP A 471 -44.52 16.13 11.61
CA TRP A 471 -44.02 17.38 10.99
C TRP A 471 -43.71 17.19 9.50
N ALA A 472 -43.12 16.04 9.12
CA ALA A 472 -42.90 15.66 7.73
C ALA A 472 -44.21 15.56 6.94
N ALA A 473 -45.24 14.92 7.52
CA ALA A 473 -46.58 14.84 6.94
C ALA A 473 -47.31 16.19 6.85
N LEU A 474 -46.77 17.25 7.45
CA LEU A 474 -47.24 18.63 7.37
C LEU A 474 -46.41 19.50 6.41
N ASP A 475 -45.56 18.91 5.56
CA ASP A 475 -44.64 19.60 4.64
C ASP A 475 -43.52 20.41 5.35
N TRP A 476 -43.02 19.88 6.47
CA TRP A 476 -41.80 20.35 7.14
C TRP A 476 -41.80 21.87 7.45
N GLU A 477 -40.69 22.57 7.16
CA GLU A 477 -40.52 24.01 7.39
C GLU A 477 -41.45 24.87 6.51
N ARG A 478 -41.74 24.41 5.29
CA ARG A 478 -42.67 25.09 4.36
C ARG A 478 -44.10 25.05 4.87
N GLY A 479 -44.45 23.97 5.55
CA GLY A 479 -45.72 23.69 6.21
C GLY A 479 -46.21 24.72 7.23
N PRO A 480 -47.37 24.49 7.86
CA PRO A 480 -47.97 25.43 8.82
C PRO A 480 -47.17 25.61 10.11
N MET A 481 -46.19 24.74 10.38
CA MET A 481 -45.39 24.77 11.62
C MET A 481 -44.18 25.72 11.52
N GLY A 482 -43.45 25.70 10.40
CA GLY A 482 -42.15 26.37 10.32
C GLY A 482 -41.04 25.53 10.95
N TYR A 483 -40.02 26.18 11.46
CA TYR A 483 -38.84 25.55 12.06
C TYR A 483 -39.05 25.23 13.55
N PRO A 484 -38.41 24.18 14.09
CA PRO A 484 -38.43 23.92 15.53
C PRO A 484 -37.75 25.05 16.31
N THR A 485 -38.32 25.39 17.48
CA THR A 485 -37.78 26.38 18.44
C THR A 485 -37.43 25.73 19.79
N THR A 486 -37.54 24.41 19.88
CA THR A 486 -37.16 23.59 21.03
C THR A 486 -36.66 22.25 20.52
N ASP A 487 -35.77 21.61 21.28
CA ASP A 487 -35.56 20.17 21.14
C ASP A 487 -36.83 19.41 21.55
N GLU A 488 -37.00 18.18 21.07
CA GLU A 488 -38.12 17.35 21.50
C GLU A 488 -37.91 16.93 22.96
N THR A 489 -38.73 17.44 23.87
CA THR A 489 -38.60 17.19 25.31
C THR A 489 -39.85 16.53 25.87
N LYS A 490 -39.75 15.97 27.08
CA LYS A 490 -40.91 15.44 27.80
C LYS A 490 -41.85 16.59 28.17
N THR A 491 -43.16 16.35 28.11
CA THR A 491 -44.14 17.28 28.67
C THR A 491 -43.98 17.42 30.20
N PRO A 492 -44.38 18.56 30.79
CA PRO A 492 -44.33 18.81 32.23
C PRO A 492 -44.99 17.76 33.15
N ASP A 493 -45.88 16.91 32.65
CA ASP A 493 -46.49 15.78 33.39
C ASP A 493 -45.66 14.49 33.34
N GLY A 494 -44.64 14.42 32.47
CA GLY A 494 -43.76 13.28 32.27
C GLY A 494 -44.27 12.18 31.33
N VAL A 495 -45.48 12.31 30.77
CA VAL A 495 -46.16 11.25 29.98
C VAL A 495 -45.83 11.35 28.49
N GLY A 496 -46.05 12.53 27.91
CA GLY A 496 -45.89 12.80 26.49
C GLY A 496 -44.57 13.50 26.14
N ARG A 497 -44.49 13.95 24.90
CA ARG A 497 -43.36 14.73 24.34
C ARG A 497 -43.88 15.85 23.45
N TYR A 498 -43.09 16.89 23.23
CA TYR A 498 -43.47 17.99 22.33
C TYR A 498 -42.30 18.73 21.68
N ASN A 499 -42.60 19.40 20.57
CA ASN A 499 -41.79 20.50 20.01
C ASN A 499 -42.66 21.75 19.81
N HIS A 500 -42.08 22.93 20.00
CA HIS A 500 -42.63 24.21 19.53
C HIS A 500 -42.00 24.63 18.20
N PHE A 501 -42.72 25.43 17.39
CA PHE A 501 -42.27 25.84 16.06
C PHE A 501 -42.52 27.33 15.75
N THR A 502 -41.73 27.90 14.83
CA THR A 502 -41.64 29.36 14.58
C THR A 502 -42.93 30.01 14.09
N LYS A 503 -43.80 29.31 13.34
CA LYS A 503 -45.13 29.84 12.92
C LYS A 503 -46.16 29.80 14.06
N GLY A 504 -45.70 29.69 15.32
CA GLY A 504 -46.52 29.67 16.53
C GLY A 504 -47.19 28.32 16.80
N GLY A 505 -46.94 27.30 15.99
CA GLY A 505 -47.48 25.94 16.17
C GLY A 505 -46.77 25.13 17.25
N SER A 506 -47.32 23.95 17.54
CA SER A 506 -46.68 22.91 18.34
C SER A 506 -47.21 21.56 17.94
N ILE A 507 -46.37 20.54 18.06
CA ILE A 507 -46.76 19.14 17.89
C ILE A 507 -46.50 18.45 19.23
N TYR A 508 -47.54 17.80 19.75
CA TYR A 508 -47.50 17.01 20.98
C TYR A 508 -47.73 15.54 20.63
N TRP A 509 -46.99 14.65 21.29
CA TRP A 509 -47.20 13.21 21.24
C TRP A 509 -47.53 12.68 22.64
N SER A 510 -48.45 11.73 22.71
CA SER A 510 -48.71 10.93 23.92
C SER A 510 -48.99 9.46 23.59
N PRO A 511 -48.74 8.53 24.53
CA PRO A 511 -49.16 7.14 24.40
C PRO A 511 -50.67 7.03 24.12
N GLY A 512 -51.07 6.14 23.22
CA GLY A 512 -52.47 5.93 22.85
C GLY A 512 -53.03 6.92 21.81
N ASN A 513 -52.65 8.21 21.90
CA ASN A 513 -53.17 9.25 20.99
C ASN A 513 -52.29 9.47 19.76
N GLY A 514 -50.96 9.33 19.89
CA GLY A 514 -50.02 9.63 18.81
C GLY A 514 -49.68 11.13 18.71
N ALA A 515 -49.13 11.56 17.56
CA ALA A 515 -48.59 12.91 17.38
C ALA A 515 -49.59 13.85 16.66
N HIS A 516 -49.93 14.96 17.30
CA HIS A 516 -50.92 15.93 16.83
C HIS A 516 -50.45 17.38 16.92
N GLU A 517 -50.80 18.14 15.88
CA GLU A 517 -50.52 19.56 15.71
C GLU A 517 -51.62 20.45 16.29
N ILE A 518 -51.20 21.49 17.01
CA ILE A 518 -52.08 22.51 17.56
C ILE A 518 -51.44 23.87 17.30
N TYR A 519 -52.19 24.81 16.74
CA TYR A 519 -51.70 26.13 16.39
C TYR A 519 -52.78 27.22 16.56
N GLY A 520 -52.46 28.45 16.15
CA GLY A 520 -53.40 29.57 16.14
C GLY A 520 -54.04 29.88 17.50
N LEU A 521 -55.30 30.32 17.47
CA LEU A 521 -56.05 30.69 18.67
C LEU A 521 -56.47 29.48 19.52
N ILE A 522 -56.60 28.29 18.91
CA ILE A 522 -56.90 27.04 19.63
C ILE A 522 -55.73 26.70 20.56
N LYS A 523 -54.48 26.74 20.06
CA LYS A 523 -53.28 26.56 20.90
C LYS A 523 -53.24 27.59 22.04
N LYS A 524 -53.48 28.88 21.75
CA LYS A 524 -53.47 29.93 22.78
C LYS A 524 -54.52 29.66 23.88
N ARG A 525 -55.69 29.13 23.54
CA ARG A 525 -56.70 28.76 24.53
C ARG A 525 -56.26 27.55 25.36
N TRP A 526 -55.78 26.47 24.74
CA TRP A 526 -55.28 25.29 25.47
C TRP A 526 -54.11 25.64 26.40
N ALA A 527 -53.18 26.48 25.95
CA ALA A 527 -52.11 27.05 26.77
C ALA A 527 -52.64 27.80 28.00
N SER A 528 -53.67 28.63 27.83
CA SER A 528 -54.31 29.37 28.93
C SER A 528 -55.02 28.46 29.96
N LEU A 529 -55.32 27.22 29.59
CA LEU A 529 -55.94 26.21 30.44
C LEU A 529 -54.92 25.30 31.16
N GLY A 530 -53.62 25.43 30.86
CA GLY A 530 -52.57 24.59 31.44
C GLY A 530 -52.05 23.46 30.54
N TRP A 531 -52.24 23.55 29.21
CA TRP A 531 -51.74 22.57 28.23
C TRP A 531 -52.20 21.14 28.53
N GLU A 532 -51.33 20.13 28.46
CA GLU A 532 -51.65 18.72 28.73
C GLU A 532 -52.14 18.47 30.17
N LYS A 533 -51.79 19.35 31.12
CA LYS A 533 -52.30 19.33 32.50
C LYS A 533 -53.66 19.99 32.67
N SER A 534 -54.23 20.56 31.61
CA SER A 534 -55.60 21.06 31.64
C SER A 534 -56.61 19.92 31.75
N TYR A 535 -57.85 20.23 32.14
CA TYR A 535 -58.94 19.26 32.21
C TYR A 535 -59.28 18.60 30.85
N LEU A 536 -58.72 19.09 29.73
CA LEU A 536 -58.92 18.53 28.39
C LEU A 536 -57.94 17.38 28.09
N GLY A 537 -56.79 17.31 28.76
CA GLY A 537 -55.71 16.36 28.45
C GLY A 537 -54.95 16.69 27.16
N TYR A 538 -54.35 15.67 26.56
CA TYR A 538 -53.62 15.72 25.29
C TYR A 538 -54.53 15.90 24.08
N PRO A 539 -54.01 16.45 22.96
CA PRO A 539 -54.72 16.40 21.68
C PRO A 539 -54.92 14.95 21.20
N THR A 540 -56.09 14.69 20.63
CA THR A 540 -56.47 13.45 19.93
C THR A 540 -56.79 13.69 18.45
N SER A 541 -56.60 14.92 17.97
CA SER A 541 -56.63 15.27 16.56
C SER A 541 -55.74 16.46 16.23
N GLY A 542 -55.31 16.54 14.96
CA GLY A 542 -54.91 17.80 14.35
C GLY A 542 -56.07 18.77 14.19
N GLU A 543 -55.79 20.00 13.73
CA GLU A 543 -56.83 21.03 13.57
C GLU A 543 -57.65 20.82 12.28
N TYR A 544 -58.89 20.33 12.42
CA TYR A 544 -59.76 20.02 11.29
C TYR A 544 -60.88 21.04 11.09
N SER A 545 -61.39 21.11 9.86
CA SER A 545 -62.50 21.99 9.47
C SER A 545 -63.82 21.49 10.04
N VAL A 546 -64.62 22.41 10.59
CA VAL A 546 -66.00 22.18 11.03
C VAL A 546 -66.89 23.29 10.48
N PRO A 547 -68.23 23.12 10.39
CA PRO A 547 -69.11 24.19 9.94
C PRO A 547 -68.84 25.52 10.67
N GLY A 548 -68.56 26.59 9.92
CA GLY A 548 -68.25 27.91 10.47
C GLY A 548 -66.93 28.06 11.22
N GLY A 549 -66.01 27.08 11.20
CA GLY A 549 -64.81 27.16 12.04
C GLY A 549 -63.75 26.06 11.88
N ARG A 550 -62.91 25.93 12.92
CA ARG A 550 -61.86 24.91 13.07
C ARG A 550 -61.95 24.28 14.46
N ARG A 551 -61.51 23.04 14.64
CA ARG A 551 -61.55 22.31 15.92
C ARG A 551 -60.33 21.40 16.08
N ASN A 552 -59.81 21.32 17.32
CA ASN A 552 -58.99 20.20 17.78
C ASN A 552 -59.81 19.41 18.81
N ASN A 553 -59.68 18.09 18.77
CA ASN A 553 -60.11 17.19 19.84
C ASN A 553 -58.97 16.97 20.82
N PHE A 554 -59.33 16.75 22.08
CA PHE A 554 -58.47 16.35 23.16
C PHE A 554 -59.03 15.08 23.82
N GLU A 555 -58.37 14.51 24.81
CA GLU A 555 -58.78 13.26 25.49
C GLU A 555 -60.14 13.39 26.19
N HIS A 556 -60.41 14.57 26.78
CA HIS A 556 -61.58 14.79 27.64
C HIS A 556 -62.49 15.93 27.14
N GLY A 557 -62.28 16.40 25.91
CA GLY A 557 -63.12 17.42 25.30
C GLY A 557 -62.59 17.94 23.97
N TYR A 558 -63.00 19.15 23.61
CA TYR A 558 -62.56 19.81 22.39
C TYR A 558 -62.43 21.32 22.56
N ILE A 559 -61.64 21.93 21.67
CA ILE A 559 -61.57 23.39 21.49
C ILE A 559 -61.95 23.72 20.05
N ARG A 560 -62.86 24.67 19.88
CA ARG A 560 -63.35 25.14 18.57
C ARG A 560 -63.18 26.64 18.43
N TRP A 561 -62.57 27.06 17.31
CA TRP A 561 -62.56 28.44 16.85
C TRP A 561 -63.68 28.68 15.84
N THR A 562 -64.41 29.79 15.98
CA THR A 562 -65.49 30.21 15.07
C THR A 562 -65.02 31.38 14.20
N ARG A 563 -65.11 31.23 12.87
CA ARG A 563 -64.56 32.20 11.91
C ARG A 563 -65.28 33.55 11.92
N SER A 564 -66.61 33.55 12.00
CA SER A 564 -67.42 34.77 11.87
C SER A 564 -67.31 35.72 13.07
N THR A 565 -67.09 35.17 14.27
CA THR A 565 -66.98 35.92 15.54
C THR A 565 -65.54 36.01 16.05
N ASN A 566 -64.60 35.30 15.42
CA ASN A 566 -63.23 35.09 15.89
C ASN A 566 -63.12 34.54 17.33
N THR A 567 -64.18 33.90 17.85
CA THR A 567 -64.23 33.38 19.23
C THR A 567 -63.69 31.95 19.31
N VAL A 568 -63.00 31.64 20.41
CA VAL A 568 -62.62 30.28 20.78
C VAL A 568 -63.47 29.83 21.96
N ILE A 569 -64.00 28.60 21.88
CA ILE A 569 -64.68 27.93 22.98
C ILE A 569 -64.06 26.55 23.23
N ASP A 570 -64.05 26.17 24.50
CA ASP A 570 -63.62 24.89 25.04
C ASP A 570 -64.84 24.20 25.68
N ARG A 571 -64.93 22.87 25.54
CA ARG A 571 -66.02 22.05 26.11
C ARG A 571 -65.48 20.66 26.49
N PRO A 572 -65.88 20.11 27.66
CA PRO A 572 -65.68 18.69 27.94
C PRO A 572 -66.56 17.82 27.02
N TYR A 573 -66.27 16.52 26.98
CA TYR A 573 -67.19 15.50 26.42
C TYR A 573 -68.34 15.16 27.37
#